data_AF-A0A8H4KJ52-F1
#
_entry.id   AF-A0A8H4KJ52-F1
#
_cell.length_a   1.000
_cell.length_b   1.000
_cell.length_c   1.000
_cell.angle_alpha   90.00
_cell.angle_beta   90.00
_cell.angle_gamma   90.00
#
_symmetry.space_group_name_H-M   'P 1'
#
loop_
_entity.id
_entity.type
_entity.pdbx_description
1 polymer ?
#
loop_
_entity_poly.entity_id
_entity_poly.type
_entity_poly.pdbx_seq_one_letter_code
_entity_poly.pdbx_strand_id
1 'polypeptide(L)'
;MVFATTYANIDAQIATQCGPSHENHLFNLSPNIYASLQLGTWQFAQGGNGQTINLKIPITTGVFHGASGVHNLGGQSIIIGVSLQWVAEPGPIQFSISSNVFMLQSELNISPTATNDIIQAFAASNVTLSPSATIMVVTDQFSWKITDLPQGRSFYVYSNTSDSLLQVQQYAVNKLVVNPQGSTNPATVISAGSISDTTDASTFKELISNNIDMIVSSFQFAFATVYSLPQSVQPATLTWLRPISSEYAVFEPVNPNTDNCVFAILSMVNNNVNSNPIFQVDANVIPPNCTSGLLISPTMFLNNLLAPSVYKLFIQSDQSDFTVDENNLSITNTATIGWANIRMDSTQGLVLSVNEGGFSMSAENDRITMSISNQSYPIHTDPTTVVQTDFNFTGQFQLALEQGKGSKKVLWFDVPGDQPGITDVSVTMNQSNHETDNMIFGLINGMFRINIDPDDCDSLAQKAENAKTINAGTVKADATAAGIQSALQGCLSDPQTQGKFVEHASAAAVKMFDGALVDTGEARIWASVAKLCAHLSVLTSPFGGGQEAVLSMLQVAAKSRWENMPPFNNFANTATSGFSFGGLSDFDIELVNLAGSFQIGFTSS
;
A
#
# COMPACT_ATOMS: atom_id res chain seq x y z
N MET A 1 7.94 -6.55 2.14
CA MET A 1 7.23 -5.28 2.39
C MET A 1 8.24 -4.27 2.88
N VAL A 2 8.13 -3.01 2.48
CA VAL A 2 9.02 -1.93 2.92
C VAL A 2 8.16 -0.80 3.44
N PHE A 3 8.34 -0.40 4.70
CA PHE A 3 7.69 0.78 5.25
C PHE A 3 8.76 1.83 5.55
N ALA A 4 8.53 3.07 5.15
CA ALA A 4 9.55 4.11 5.17
C ALA A 4 8.99 5.47 5.60
N THR A 5 9.87 6.29 6.17
CA THR A 5 9.61 7.67 6.57
C THR A 5 10.83 8.54 6.29
N THR A 6 10.65 9.86 6.27
CA THR A 6 11.76 10.80 6.06
C THR A 6 12.63 10.93 7.31
N TYR A 7 13.90 11.34 7.13
CA TYR A 7 14.76 11.71 8.26
C TYR A 7 14.15 12.85 9.09
N ALA A 8 13.48 13.81 8.46
CA ALA A 8 12.82 14.92 9.13
C ALA A 8 11.79 14.45 10.17
N ASN A 9 11.01 13.41 9.85
CA ASN A 9 10.07 12.81 10.78
C ASN A 9 10.78 12.17 11.98
N ILE A 10 11.88 11.45 11.76
CA ILE A 10 12.64 10.85 12.86
C ILE A 10 13.30 11.93 13.73
N ASP A 11 13.88 12.96 13.12
CA ASP A 11 14.52 14.07 13.83
C ASP A 11 13.51 14.84 14.71
N ALA A 12 12.27 15.00 14.24
CA ALA A 12 11.19 15.57 15.05
C ALA A 12 10.87 14.71 16.28
N GLN A 13 10.88 13.38 16.13
CA GLN A 13 10.67 12.46 17.25
C GLN A 13 11.86 12.45 18.23
N ILE A 14 13.10 12.48 17.72
CA ILE A 14 14.30 12.62 18.55
C ILE A 14 14.24 13.92 19.35
N ALA A 15 13.87 15.04 18.71
CA ALA A 15 13.75 16.32 19.39
C ALA A 15 12.70 16.33 20.50
N THR A 16 11.60 15.60 20.30
CA THR A 16 10.51 15.50 21.27
C THR A 16 10.87 14.60 22.46
N GLN A 17 11.61 13.51 22.24
CA GLN A 17 11.85 12.47 23.25
C GLN A 17 13.24 12.53 23.90
N CYS A 18 14.22 13.04 23.17
CA CYS A 18 15.63 13.07 23.55
C CYS A 18 16.17 14.51 23.45
N GLY A 19 15.44 15.46 24.03
CA GLY A 19 15.83 16.88 24.10
C GLY A 19 17.28 17.10 24.57
N PRO A 20 17.83 18.31 24.41
CA PRO A 20 19.26 18.57 24.62
C PRO A 20 19.69 18.15 26.03
N SER A 21 20.85 17.50 26.13
CA SER A 21 21.47 17.21 27.42
C SER A 21 21.97 18.53 28.01
N HIS A 22 21.41 18.91 29.15
CA HIS A 22 21.94 20.01 29.94
C HIS A 22 23.15 19.59 30.80
N GLU A 23 23.52 18.31 30.77
CA GLU A 23 24.65 17.79 31.51
C GLU A 23 25.97 18.06 30.79
N ASN A 24 26.97 18.48 31.57
CA ASN A 24 28.34 18.58 31.08
C ASN A 24 28.97 17.19 31.07
N HIS A 25 29.29 16.68 29.89
CA HIS A 25 30.07 15.46 29.73
C HIS A 25 31.56 15.81 29.76
N LEU A 26 32.31 15.19 30.69
CA LEU A 26 33.75 15.34 30.79
C LEU A 26 34.43 14.11 30.17
N PHE A 27 35.19 14.33 29.11
CA PHE A 27 35.98 13.32 28.42
C PHE A 27 37.47 13.58 28.65
N ASN A 28 38.24 12.56 29.02
CA ASN A 28 39.67 12.72 29.30
C ASN A 28 40.51 11.73 28.46
N LEU A 29 41.59 12.21 27.85
CA LEU A 29 42.69 11.37 27.33
C LEU A 29 43.86 11.34 28.32
N SER A 30 44.12 12.47 28.98
CA SER A 30 45.14 12.63 30.01
C SER A 30 44.77 13.79 30.94
N PRO A 31 45.47 14.02 32.07
CA PRO A 31 45.15 15.14 32.98
C PRO A 31 45.17 16.52 32.33
N ASN A 32 45.90 16.69 31.22
CA ASN A 32 46.03 17.96 30.51
C ASN A 32 45.30 17.99 29.16
N ILE A 33 44.73 16.86 28.72
CA ILE A 33 44.01 16.74 27.45
C ILE A 33 42.61 16.20 27.72
N TYR A 34 41.63 17.10 27.69
CA TYR A 34 40.25 16.80 28.04
C TYR A 34 39.26 17.72 27.32
N ALA A 35 38.02 17.28 27.21
CA ALA A 35 36.91 18.09 26.71
C ALA A 35 35.76 18.07 27.73
N SER A 36 35.17 19.24 27.97
CA SER A 36 33.91 19.37 28.68
C SER A 36 32.87 19.89 27.69
N LEU A 37 31.86 19.06 27.38
CA LEU A 37 30.87 19.32 26.33
C LEU A 37 29.45 19.24 26.88
N GLN A 38 28.60 20.17 26.45
CA GLN A 38 27.14 20.05 26.49
C GLN A 38 26.65 19.67 25.11
N LEU A 39 25.88 18.59 25.04
CA LEU A 39 25.40 18.04 23.78
C LEU A 39 23.95 18.49 23.54
N GLY A 40 23.69 18.98 22.33
CA GLY A 40 22.36 19.33 21.87
C GLY A 40 21.55 18.11 21.44
N THR A 41 20.35 18.37 20.94
CA THR A 41 19.49 17.35 20.35
C THR A 41 20.17 16.70 19.14
N TRP A 42 20.23 15.37 19.16
CA TRP A 42 20.82 14.59 18.08
C TRP A 42 19.92 14.65 16.84
N GLN A 43 20.52 14.51 15.66
CA GLN A 43 19.83 14.56 14.37
C GLN A 43 20.48 13.58 13.41
N PHE A 44 19.75 13.13 12.39
CA PHE A 44 20.38 12.46 11.27
C PHE A 44 21.36 13.40 10.54
N ALA A 45 22.43 12.80 10.04
CA ALA A 45 23.41 13.45 9.18
C ALA A 45 23.48 12.73 7.84
N GLN A 46 23.95 13.44 6.82
CA GLN A 46 24.19 12.88 5.50
C GLN A 46 25.37 11.90 5.50
N GLY A 47 25.42 11.03 4.49
CA GLY A 47 26.45 10.04 4.24
C GLY A 47 26.12 8.63 4.75
N GLY A 48 24.88 8.38 5.17
CA GLY A 48 24.40 7.04 5.51
C GLY A 48 24.09 6.20 4.26
N ASN A 49 24.23 4.88 4.35
CA ASN A 49 23.85 3.95 3.30
C ASN A 49 23.58 2.55 3.88
N GLY A 50 22.47 1.93 3.48
CA GLY A 50 22.10 0.60 3.96
C GLY A 50 21.92 0.58 5.47
N GLN A 51 22.70 -0.23 6.18
CA GLN A 51 22.63 -0.35 7.66
C GLN A 51 23.57 0.61 8.42
N THR A 52 24.22 1.53 7.73
CA THR A 52 25.00 2.58 8.40
C THR A 52 24.23 3.89 8.34
N ILE A 53 23.90 4.44 9.50
CA ILE A 53 23.31 5.77 9.62
C ILE A 53 24.35 6.73 10.19
N ASN A 54 24.30 7.99 9.77
CA ASN A 54 25.12 9.02 10.37
C ASN A 54 24.25 9.87 11.30
N LEU A 55 24.76 10.18 12.49
CA LEU A 55 24.11 11.03 13.47
C LEU A 55 25.00 12.25 13.73
N LYS A 56 24.39 13.43 13.67
CA LYS A 56 24.96 14.70 14.08
C LYS A 56 24.60 14.93 15.55
N ILE A 57 25.63 15.24 16.33
CA ILE A 57 25.55 15.58 17.75
C ILE A 57 26.00 17.03 17.88
N PRO A 58 25.07 18.00 17.99
CA PRO A 58 25.43 19.40 18.19
C PRO A 58 26.14 19.61 19.52
N ILE A 59 27.12 20.50 19.57
CA ILE A 59 27.76 20.96 20.81
C ILE A 59 27.17 22.33 21.11
N THR A 60 26.31 22.43 22.12
CA THR A 60 25.67 23.69 22.50
C THR A 60 26.68 24.62 23.17
N THR A 61 27.43 24.08 24.12
CA THR A 61 28.61 24.71 24.71
C THR A 61 29.69 23.67 24.93
N GLY A 62 30.95 24.08 24.91
CA GLY A 62 32.02 23.16 25.24
C GLY A 62 33.41 23.74 25.04
N VAL A 63 34.36 23.17 25.75
CA VAL A 63 35.78 23.55 25.68
C VAL A 63 36.62 22.29 25.56
N PHE A 64 37.57 22.30 24.63
CA PHE A 64 38.62 21.29 24.53
C PHE A 64 39.96 21.89 24.91
N HIS A 65 40.62 21.26 25.89
CA HIS A 65 42.00 21.52 26.25
C HIS A 65 42.87 20.54 25.48
N GLY A 66 43.48 21.01 24.39
CA GLY A 66 44.41 20.25 23.57
C GLY A 66 45.87 20.53 23.93
N ALA A 67 46.78 19.96 23.14
CA ALA A 67 48.21 20.15 23.35
C ALA A 67 48.67 21.56 22.88
N SER A 68 48.02 22.14 21.86
CA SER A 68 48.35 23.46 21.34
C SER A 68 47.57 24.60 22.00
N GLY A 69 46.49 24.30 22.72
CA GLY A 69 45.79 25.29 23.54
C GLY A 69 44.35 24.93 23.91
N VAL A 70 43.58 25.96 24.25
CA VAL A 70 42.17 25.84 24.62
C VAL A 70 41.28 26.26 23.46
N HIS A 71 40.35 25.40 23.07
CA HIS A 71 39.48 25.58 21.91
C HIS A 71 38.02 25.63 22.34
N ASN A 72 37.28 26.65 21.88
CA ASN A 72 35.83 26.73 22.10
C ASN A 72 35.10 25.91 21.03
N LEU A 73 34.23 25.01 21.47
CA LEU A 73 33.50 24.08 20.63
C LEU A 73 32.00 24.39 20.53
N GLY A 74 31.51 25.43 21.21
CA GLY A 74 30.12 25.86 21.12
C GLY A 74 29.71 26.17 19.68
N GLY A 75 28.56 25.66 19.26
CA GLY A 75 28.02 25.79 17.90
C GLY A 75 28.62 24.80 16.88
N GLN A 76 29.57 23.96 17.28
CA GLN A 76 30.12 22.91 16.42
C GLN A 76 29.29 21.62 16.53
N SER A 77 29.68 20.56 15.82
CA SER A 77 29.01 19.26 15.89
C SER A 77 29.98 18.11 15.72
N ILE A 78 29.65 16.99 16.34
CA ILE A 78 30.31 15.69 16.11
C ILE A 78 29.40 14.91 15.15
N ILE A 79 29.98 14.25 14.15
CA ILE A 79 29.25 13.32 13.28
C ILE A 79 29.77 11.92 13.56
N ILE A 80 28.87 11.01 13.86
CA ILE A 80 29.18 9.60 14.12
C ILE A 80 28.42 8.72 13.12
N GLY A 81 29.05 7.66 12.63
CA GLY A 81 28.36 6.59 11.91
C GLY A 81 28.00 5.50 12.90
N VAL A 82 26.74 5.06 12.94
CA VAL A 82 26.27 3.97 13.79
C VAL A 82 25.50 2.92 12.99
N SER A 83 25.53 1.69 13.48
CA SER A 83 24.58 0.63 13.13
C SER A 83 23.62 0.39 14.28
N LEU A 84 22.36 0.15 13.93
CA LEU A 84 21.26 -0.16 14.82
C LEU A 84 21.07 -1.67 14.94
N GLN A 85 20.50 -2.10 16.07
CA GLN A 85 20.18 -3.49 16.34
C GLN A 85 18.76 -3.63 16.88
N TRP A 86 18.05 -4.66 16.42
CA TRP A 86 16.76 -5.06 17.00
C TRP A 86 16.97 -5.71 18.36
N VAL A 87 16.32 -5.16 19.37
CA VAL A 87 16.29 -5.67 20.74
C VAL A 87 14.84 -6.04 21.07
N ALA A 88 14.63 -7.31 21.41
CA ALA A 88 13.33 -7.80 21.85
C ALA A 88 13.03 -7.34 23.28
N GLU A 89 11.80 -6.89 23.53
CA GLU A 89 11.34 -6.62 24.89
C GLU A 89 10.92 -7.92 25.62
N PRO A 90 10.97 -7.95 26.96
CA PRO A 90 10.57 -9.11 27.76
C PRO A 90 9.13 -9.56 27.50
N GLY A 91 8.90 -10.89 27.62
CA GLY A 91 7.87 -11.68 26.95
C GLY A 91 6.38 -11.32 27.11
N PRO A 92 5.52 -11.93 26.27
CA PRO A 92 4.16 -11.44 26.02
C PRO A 92 3.18 -11.80 27.15
N ILE A 93 2.48 -10.79 27.66
CA ILE A 93 1.29 -10.95 28.50
C ILE A 93 0.10 -11.36 27.61
N GLN A 94 -0.69 -12.35 28.03
CA GLN A 94 -1.96 -12.70 27.39
C GLN A 94 -3.02 -12.95 28.45
N PHE A 95 -4.24 -12.46 28.21
CA PHE A 95 -5.40 -12.70 29.06
C PHE A 95 -6.70 -12.51 28.27
N SER A 96 -7.85 -12.74 28.91
CA SER A 96 -9.17 -12.53 28.30
C SER A 96 -10.07 -11.74 29.25
N ILE A 97 -10.94 -10.90 28.68
CA ILE A 97 -11.93 -10.10 29.39
C ILE A 97 -13.32 -10.64 29.04
N SER A 98 -14.04 -11.13 30.05
CA SER A 98 -15.40 -11.70 29.91
C SER A 98 -16.50 -10.84 30.51
N SER A 99 -16.16 -9.78 31.25
CA SER A 99 -17.12 -8.84 31.84
C SER A 99 -17.27 -7.59 30.97
N ASN A 100 -18.50 -7.09 30.84
CA ASN A 100 -18.82 -5.82 30.16
C ASN A 100 -18.34 -5.75 28.70
N VAL A 101 -18.19 -6.88 28.01
CA VAL A 101 -17.62 -6.98 26.66
C VAL A 101 -18.26 -6.01 25.67
N PHE A 102 -19.59 -5.97 25.58
CA PHE A 102 -20.30 -5.09 24.65
C PHE A 102 -20.03 -3.60 24.90
N MET A 103 -19.98 -3.19 26.17
CA MET A 103 -19.69 -1.81 26.54
C MET A 103 -18.23 -1.46 26.21
N LEU A 104 -17.28 -2.33 26.55
CA LEU A 104 -15.86 -2.14 26.25
C LEU A 104 -15.60 -2.08 24.74
N GLN A 105 -16.26 -2.91 23.93
CA GLN A 105 -16.17 -2.84 22.47
C GLN A 105 -16.64 -1.49 21.95
N SER A 106 -17.80 -1.01 22.41
CA SER A 106 -18.31 0.32 22.05
C SER A 106 -17.29 1.41 22.39
N GLU A 107 -16.73 1.39 23.60
CA GLU A 107 -15.72 2.36 24.03
C GLU A 107 -14.43 2.30 23.20
N LEU A 108 -13.92 1.09 22.92
CA LEU A 108 -12.72 0.86 22.11
C LEU A 108 -12.89 1.38 20.66
N ASN A 109 -14.11 1.39 20.13
CA ASN A 109 -14.38 1.91 18.78
C ASN A 109 -14.46 3.44 18.70
N ILE A 110 -14.80 4.12 19.79
CA ILE A 110 -15.08 5.57 19.78
C ILE A 110 -14.05 6.40 20.53
N SER A 111 -13.34 5.80 21.49
CA SER A 111 -12.45 6.53 22.39
C SER A 111 -11.02 6.51 21.85
N PRO A 112 -10.35 7.66 21.69
CA PRO A 112 -8.95 7.69 21.24
C PRO A 112 -7.95 7.29 22.34
N THR A 113 -8.39 7.21 23.60
CA THR A 113 -7.57 6.88 24.77
C THR A 113 -8.28 5.92 25.72
N ALA A 114 -7.52 5.18 26.52
CA ALA A 114 -8.05 4.23 27.50
C ALA A 114 -8.98 4.91 28.52
N THR A 115 -10.25 4.51 28.52
CA THR A 115 -11.26 4.92 29.50
C THR A 115 -11.01 4.25 30.85
N ASN A 116 -11.67 4.73 31.92
CA ASN A 116 -11.60 4.10 33.22
C ASN A 116 -12.06 2.63 33.20
N ASP A 117 -13.07 2.30 32.40
CA ASP A 117 -13.60 0.95 32.30
C ASP A 117 -12.61 0.01 31.59
N ILE A 118 -11.94 0.49 30.54
CA ILE A 118 -10.84 -0.24 29.89
C ILE A 118 -9.67 -0.45 30.86
N ILE A 119 -9.25 0.60 31.58
CA ILE A 119 -8.15 0.52 32.55
C ILE A 119 -8.49 -0.49 33.66
N GLN A 120 -9.73 -0.48 34.18
CA GLN A 120 -10.17 -1.43 35.19
C GLN A 120 -10.21 -2.87 34.66
N ALA A 121 -10.65 -3.07 33.42
CA ALA A 121 -10.67 -4.40 32.79
C ALA A 121 -9.25 -4.99 32.64
N PHE A 122 -8.26 -4.16 32.29
CA PHE A 122 -6.84 -4.55 32.27
C PHE A 122 -6.29 -4.81 33.68
N ALA A 123 -6.62 -3.95 34.64
CA ALA A 123 -6.18 -4.08 36.02
C ALA A 123 -6.68 -5.38 36.67
N ALA A 124 -7.88 -5.85 36.31
CA ALA A 124 -8.41 -7.15 36.76
C ALA A 124 -7.53 -8.34 36.34
N SER A 125 -6.69 -8.17 35.32
CA SER A 125 -5.71 -9.16 34.86
C SER A 125 -4.27 -8.83 35.28
N ASN A 126 -4.09 -7.98 36.30
CA ASN A 126 -2.79 -7.50 36.78
C ASN A 126 -1.97 -6.72 35.74
N VAL A 127 -2.65 -6.08 34.78
CA VAL A 127 -2.02 -5.19 33.80
C VAL A 127 -2.42 -3.76 34.09
N THR A 128 -1.43 -2.91 34.38
CA THR A 128 -1.67 -1.47 34.53
C THR A 128 -1.60 -0.80 33.16
N LEU A 129 -2.66 -0.07 32.82
CA LEU A 129 -2.67 0.87 31.70
C LEU A 129 -2.64 2.30 32.23
N SER A 130 -1.85 3.15 31.59
CA SER A 130 -1.86 4.60 31.81
C SER A 130 -3.13 5.22 31.23
N PRO A 131 -3.70 6.27 31.84
CA PRO A 131 -4.83 7.01 31.25
C PRO A 131 -4.52 7.63 29.88
N SER A 132 -3.24 7.85 29.58
CA SER A 132 -2.76 8.35 28.29
C SER A 132 -2.52 7.25 27.25
N ALA A 133 -2.84 5.99 27.55
CA ALA A 133 -2.70 4.91 26.56
C ALA A 133 -3.65 5.19 25.39
N THR A 134 -3.14 5.18 24.16
CA THR A 134 -3.91 5.46 22.96
C THR A 134 -4.58 4.21 22.42
N ILE A 135 -5.73 4.38 21.78
CA ILE A 135 -6.48 3.30 21.14
C ILE A 135 -6.58 3.59 19.65
N MET A 136 -6.17 2.60 18.85
CA MET A 136 -6.34 2.60 17.40
C MET A 136 -7.30 1.46 17.02
N VAL A 137 -8.36 1.79 16.28
CA VAL A 137 -9.23 0.78 15.67
C VAL A 137 -8.46 0.13 14.53
N VAL A 138 -8.18 -1.18 14.66
CA VAL A 138 -7.53 -1.97 13.60
C VAL A 138 -8.61 -2.50 12.66
N THR A 139 -9.68 -3.02 13.23
CA THR A 139 -10.89 -3.41 12.49
C THR A 139 -12.11 -3.00 13.28
N ASP A 140 -12.95 -2.15 12.68
CA ASP A 140 -14.18 -1.65 13.30
C ASP A 140 -15.01 -2.79 13.90
N GLN A 141 -15.42 -2.63 15.17
CA GLN A 141 -16.16 -3.61 15.97
C GLN A 141 -15.44 -4.92 16.33
N PHE A 142 -14.30 -5.26 15.73
CA PHE A 142 -13.68 -6.57 15.91
C PHE A 142 -12.30 -6.54 16.55
N SER A 143 -11.47 -5.52 16.28
CA SER A 143 -10.13 -5.47 16.84
C SER A 143 -9.55 -4.07 16.99
N TRP A 144 -8.69 -3.94 18.01
CA TRP A 144 -8.12 -2.69 18.46
C TRP A 144 -6.67 -2.89 18.89
N LYS A 145 -5.84 -1.87 18.70
CA LYS A 145 -4.50 -1.78 19.26
C LYS A 145 -4.52 -0.73 20.36
N ILE A 146 -4.08 -1.11 21.55
CA ILE A 146 -3.86 -0.20 22.67
C ILE A 146 -2.36 0.00 22.82
N THR A 147 -1.88 1.24 22.82
CA THR A 147 -0.46 1.59 23.00
C THR A 147 -0.28 2.44 24.25
N ASP A 148 0.45 1.93 25.23
CA ASP A 148 0.80 2.61 26.48
C ASP A 148 2.29 2.95 26.46
N LEU A 149 2.62 4.11 25.88
CA LEU A 149 3.99 4.60 25.77
C LEU A 149 4.68 4.73 27.15
N PRO A 150 4.05 5.29 28.21
CA PRO A 150 4.66 5.35 29.54
C PRO A 150 5.07 3.99 30.11
N GLN A 151 4.29 2.94 29.87
CA GLN A 151 4.61 1.57 30.31
C GLN A 151 5.46 0.79 29.28
N GLY A 152 5.68 1.35 28.09
CA GLY A 152 6.38 0.70 26.99
C GLY A 152 5.68 -0.53 26.45
N ARG A 153 4.34 -0.64 26.56
CA ARG A 153 3.58 -1.85 26.17
C ARG A 153 2.53 -1.53 25.12
N SER A 154 2.33 -2.46 24.19
CA SER A 154 1.18 -2.45 23.29
C SER A 154 0.43 -3.77 23.37
N PHE A 155 -0.89 -3.68 23.27
CA PHE A 155 -1.80 -4.82 23.33
C PHE A 155 -2.70 -4.84 22.10
N TYR A 156 -2.89 -6.02 21.54
CA TYR A 156 -3.93 -6.29 20.57
C TYR A 156 -5.13 -6.87 21.29
N VAL A 157 -6.27 -6.21 21.13
CA VAL A 157 -7.55 -6.59 21.70
C VAL A 157 -8.44 -7.03 20.54
N TYR A 158 -9.08 -8.19 20.64
CA TYR A 158 -9.98 -8.66 19.61
C TYR A 158 -11.16 -9.43 20.17
N SER A 159 -12.30 -9.30 19.50
CA SER A 159 -13.47 -10.13 19.76
C SER A 159 -13.38 -11.41 18.94
N ASN A 160 -13.73 -12.54 19.55
CA ASN A 160 -14.10 -13.70 18.75
C ASN A 160 -15.53 -13.50 18.21
N THR A 161 -15.91 -14.23 17.17
CA THR A 161 -17.22 -14.12 16.48
C THR A 161 -18.43 -14.54 17.33
N SER A 162 -18.29 -14.67 18.65
CA SER A 162 -19.33 -15.13 19.57
C SER A 162 -19.73 -14.11 20.66
N ASP A 163 -19.33 -12.85 20.51
CA ASP A 163 -19.68 -11.66 21.33
C ASP A 163 -19.54 -11.80 22.86
N SER A 164 -18.88 -12.86 23.35
CA SER A 164 -18.86 -13.22 24.77
C SER A 164 -17.52 -12.99 25.46
N LEU A 165 -16.48 -12.63 24.71
CA LEU A 165 -15.13 -12.49 25.24
C LEU A 165 -14.27 -11.57 24.36
N LEU A 166 -13.51 -10.68 25.01
CA LEU A 166 -12.37 -10.03 24.39
C LEU A 166 -11.09 -10.78 24.75
N GLN A 167 -10.27 -11.05 23.75
CA GLN A 167 -8.95 -11.61 23.91
C GLN A 167 -7.92 -10.48 23.86
N VAL A 168 -7.00 -10.47 24.80
CA VAL A 168 -5.93 -9.48 24.89
C VAL A 168 -4.58 -10.18 24.79
N GLN A 169 -3.76 -9.73 23.84
CA GLN A 169 -2.41 -10.22 23.66
C GLN A 169 -1.44 -9.05 23.58
N GLN A 170 -0.42 -9.06 24.41
CA GLN A 170 0.70 -8.13 24.27
C GLN A 170 1.44 -8.46 22.98
N TYR A 171 1.72 -7.43 22.20
CA TYR A 171 2.61 -7.58 21.07
C TYR A 171 4.00 -7.99 21.57
N ALA A 172 4.65 -8.93 20.88
CA ALA A 172 6.09 -9.06 21.00
C ALA A 172 6.71 -7.84 20.29
N VAL A 173 7.37 -7.00 21.09
CA VAL A 173 7.91 -5.71 20.66
C VAL A 173 9.40 -5.87 20.39
N ASN A 174 9.83 -5.53 19.18
CA ASN A 174 11.24 -5.40 18.84
C ASN A 174 11.54 -3.93 18.58
N LYS A 175 12.50 -3.37 19.31
CA LYS A 175 12.94 -1.97 19.16
C LYS A 175 14.28 -1.92 18.45
N LEU A 176 14.39 -1.03 17.48
CA LEU A 176 15.61 -0.78 16.75
C LEU A 176 16.36 0.37 17.45
N VAL A 177 17.46 0.05 18.12
CA VAL A 177 18.21 0.98 18.97
C VAL A 177 19.68 1.00 18.59
N VAL A 178 20.40 2.04 18.99
CA VAL A 178 21.87 1.98 18.97
C VAL A 178 22.30 1.07 20.13
N ASN A 179 23.01 -0.02 19.82
CA ASN A 179 23.52 -0.92 20.85
C ASN A 179 25.06 -0.86 20.92
N PRO A 180 25.64 -0.07 21.85
CA PRO A 180 27.09 0.04 21.99
C PRO A 180 27.76 -1.23 22.53
N GLN A 181 27.00 -2.24 22.97
CA GLN A 181 27.52 -3.50 23.50
C GLN A 181 27.14 -4.72 22.62
N GLY A 182 26.62 -4.47 21.42
CA GLY A 182 26.25 -5.52 20.47
C GLY A 182 27.45 -6.25 19.86
N SER A 183 27.22 -7.42 19.27
CA SER A 183 28.27 -8.22 18.59
C SER A 183 28.85 -7.52 17.34
N THR A 184 28.20 -6.46 16.87
CA THR A 184 28.67 -5.55 15.83
C THR A 184 28.98 -4.22 16.52
N ASN A 185 30.26 -3.95 16.80
CA ASN A 185 30.68 -2.76 17.56
C ASN A 185 30.50 -1.51 16.67
N PRO A 186 29.50 -0.62 16.87
CA PRO A 186 28.90 0.02 15.70
C PRO A 186 29.18 1.51 15.53
N ALA A 187 29.72 2.22 16.53
CA ALA A 187 29.87 3.68 16.47
C ALA A 187 31.28 4.12 16.03
N THR A 188 31.36 4.90 14.95
CA THR A 188 32.61 5.45 14.42
C THR A 188 32.53 6.97 14.32
N VAL A 189 33.57 7.67 14.78
CA VAL A 189 33.61 9.15 14.64
C VAL A 189 34.02 9.50 13.21
N ILE A 190 33.09 10.08 12.46
CA ILE A 190 33.32 10.55 11.09
C ILE A 190 34.02 11.91 11.15
N SER A 191 33.46 12.85 11.91
CA SER A 191 34.03 14.18 12.14
C SER A 191 33.77 14.66 13.58
N ALA A 192 34.62 15.54 14.08
CA ALA A 192 34.53 16.10 15.43
C ALA A 192 34.86 17.60 15.37
N GLY A 193 33.87 18.43 15.09
CA GLY A 193 34.02 19.88 15.00
C GLY A 193 34.97 20.37 13.91
N SER A 194 35.20 21.67 13.87
CA SER A 194 36.19 22.36 13.04
C SER A 194 37.21 23.04 13.94
N ILE A 195 38.18 22.27 14.43
CA ILE A 195 39.36 22.81 15.09
C ILE A 195 40.37 23.16 13.98
N SER A 196 40.76 24.43 13.89
CA SER A 196 41.56 24.97 12.78
C SER A 196 43.03 24.53 12.78
N ASP A 197 43.51 23.89 13.85
CA ASP A 197 44.86 23.34 13.96
C ASP A 197 44.84 21.83 13.71
N THR A 198 45.63 21.37 12.72
CA THR A 198 45.69 19.96 12.32
C THR A 198 46.16 19.03 13.43
N THR A 199 46.90 19.53 14.42
CA THR A 199 47.50 18.72 15.50
C THR A 199 46.46 18.37 16.57
N ASP A 200 45.73 19.37 17.06
CA ASP A 200 44.70 19.21 18.09
C ASP A 200 43.39 18.63 17.51
N ALA A 201 43.12 18.79 16.21
CA ALA A 201 41.96 18.18 15.55
C ALA A 201 41.99 16.64 15.59
N SER A 202 43.15 16.02 15.31
CA SER A 202 43.30 14.56 15.42
C SER A 202 43.16 14.07 16.85
N THR A 203 43.74 14.80 17.82
CA THR A 203 43.65 14.46 19.25
C THR A 203 42.24 14.59 19.79
N PHE A 204 41.49 15.62 19.36
CA PHE A 204 40.08 15.75 19.73
C PHE A 204 39.25 14.62 19.14
N LYS A 205 39.46 14.25 17.88
CA LYS A 205 38.79 13.10 17.26
C LYS A 205 39.10 11.79 18.01
N GLU A 206 40.34 11.58 18.42
CA GLU A 206 40.75 10.42 19.24
C GLU A 206 40.07 10.44 20.62
N LEU A 207 40.03 11.59 21.29
CA LEU A 207 39.35 11.76 22.59
C LEU A 207 37.88 11.33 22.50
N ILE A 208 37.16 11.82 21.50
CA ILE A 208 35.75 11.45 21.28
C ILE A 208 35.64 9.97 20.92
N SER A 209 36.52 9.45 20.07
CA SER A 209 36.51 8.03 19.67
C SER A 209 36.70 7.10 20.87
N ASN A 210 37.63 7.43 21.79
CA ASN A 210 37.88 6.63 22.99
C ASN A 210 36.73 6.69 24.01
N ASN A 211 35.83 7.67 23.90
CA ASN A 211 34.71 7.85 24.81
C ASN A 211 33.35 7.69 24.11
N ILE A 212 33.32 7.16 22.88
CA ILE A 212 32.11 7.13 22.06
C ILE A 212 31.01 6.27 22.67
N ASP A 213 31.38 5.15 23.31
CA ASP A 213 30.42 4.25 23.94
C ASP A 213 29.66 4.92 25.09
N MET A 214 30.32 5.81 25.84
CA MET A 214 29.68 6.58 26.91
C MET A 214 28.66 7.56 26.32
N ILE A 215 29.02 8.24 25.24
CA ILE A 215 28.12 9.17 24.53
C ILE A 215 26.90 8.39 23.99
N VAL A 216 27.14 7.29 23.29
CA VAL A 216 26.09 6.48 22.66
C VAL A 216 25.19 5.78 23.69
N SER A 217 25.74 5.29 24.80
CA SER A 217 24.95 4.62 25.86
C SER A 217 23.94 5.53 26.53
N SER A 218 24.14 6.86 26.47
CA SER A 218 23.18 7.84 26.99
C SER A 218 21.99 8.07 26.04
N PHE A 219 22.11 7.65 24.78
CA PHE A 219 21.09 7.86 23.74
C PHE A 219 20.10 6.69 23.68
N GLN A 220 19.01 6.78 24.45
CA GLN A 220 17.98 5.74 24.57
C GLN A 220 16.79 5.95 23.62
N PHE A 221 17.07 6.21 22.34
CA PHE A 221 16.02 6.38 21.33
C PHE A 221 15.77 5.07 20.55
N ALA A 222 14.50 4.71 20.38
CA ALA A 222 14.08 3.61 19.51
C ALA A 222 13.69 4.16 18.14
N PHE A 223 14.56 3.99 17.14
CA PHE A 223 14.35 4.50 15.78
C PHE A 223 13.14 3.89 15.09
N ALA A 224 12.91 2.61 15.34
CA ALA A 224 11.73 1.90 14.88
C ALA A 224 11.28 0.89 15.91
N THR A 225 9.98 0.59 15.89
CA THR A 225 9.41 -0.52 16.65
C THR A 225 8.63 -1.42 15.71
N VAL A 226 8.88 -2.72 15.80
CA VAL A 226 8.08 -3.74 15.12
C VAL A 226 7.30 -4.52 16.16
N TYR A 227 5.98 -4.47 16.00
CA TYR A 227 5.00 -5.17 16.80
C TYR A 227 4.64 -6.48 16.10
N SER A 228 4.93 -7.60 16.74
CA SER A 228 4.60 -8.93 16.22
C SER A 228 3.51 -9.59 17.07
N LEU A 229 2.50 -10.16 16.42
CA LEU A 229 1.44 -10.96 17.05
C LEU A 229 1.60 -12.44 16.71
N PRO A 230 1.13 -13.36 17.57
CA PRO A 230 0.91 -14.75 17.20
C PRO A 230 -0.01 -14.90 15.98
N GLN A 231 0.09 -16.02 15.25
CA GLN A 231 -0.66 -16.28 14.00
C GLN A 231 -2.18 -16.47 14.18
N SER A 232 -2.65 -16.71 15.40
CA SER A 232 -4.03 -17.12 15.70
C SER A 232 -5.05 -15.98 15.93
N VAL A 233 -4.71 -14.73 15.61
CA VAL A 233 -5.28 -13.55 16.29
C VAL A 233 -5.95 -12.53 15.33
N GLN A 234 -5.80 -12.67 14.01
CA GLN A 234 -6.27 -11.70 13.00
C GLN A 234 -7.32 -12.32 12.06
N PRO A 235 -8.18 -11.51 11.40
CA PRO A 235 -9.03 -12.01 10.32
C PRO A 235 -8.15 -12.69 9.27
N ALA A 236 -8.51 -13.91 8.86
CA ALA A 236 -7.67 -14.74 8.00
C ALA A 236 -7.20 -14.01 6.71
N THR A 237 -8.01 -13.08 6.20
CA THR A 237 -7.83 -12.37 4.92
C THR A 237 -6.63 -11.42 4.86
N LEU A 238 -6.18 -10.84 5.98
CA LEU A 238 -5.08 -9.84 5.99
C LEU A 238 -3.83 -10.30 6.75
N THR A 239 -3.80 -11.55 7.21
CA THR A 239 -2.66 -12.12 7.95
C THR A 239 -1.33 -12.08 7.17
N TRP A 240 -1.40 -12.08 5.84
CA TRP A 240 -0.24 -12.05 4.94
C TRP A 240 0.56 -10.75 5.02
N LEU A 241 0.00 -9.66 5.56
CA LEU A 241 0.69 -8.36 5.72
C LEU A 241 1.63 -8.34 6.94
N ARG A 242 1.56 -9.33 7.82
CA ARG A 242 2.26 -9.28 9.11
C ARG A 242 3.78 -9.48 8.93
N PRO A 243 4.62 -8.62 9.53
CA PRO A 243 6.06 -8.84 9.59
C PRO A 243 6.39 -10.11 10.39
N ILE A 244 7.34 -10.89 9.89
CA ILE A 244 7.85 -12.12 10.53
C ILE A 244 9.33 -11.95 10.89
N SER A 245 10.10 -11.36 9.98
CA SER A 245 11.42 -10.83 10.24
C SER A 245 11.47 -9.40 9.76
N SER A 246 12.30 -8.58 10.41
CA SER A 246 12.49 -7.19 10.04
C SER A 246 13.96 -6.81 10.12
N GLU A 247 14.35 -5.97 9.18
CA GLU A 247 15.64 -5.33 9.05
C GLU A 247 15.39 -3.84 8.79
N TYR A 248 16.44 -3.06 8.63
CA TYR A 248 16.32 -1.65 8.26
C TYR A 248 17.34 -1.29 7.20
N ALA A 249 17.06 -0.20 6.50
CA ALA A 249 18.00 0.43 5.61
C ALA A 249 17.70 1.93 5.49
N VAL A 250 18.73 2.69 5.13
CA VAL A 250 18.61 4.10 4.75
C VAL A 250 18.98 4.32 3.31
N PHE A 251 18.38 5.35 2.72
CA PHE A 251 18.68 5.81 1.37
C PHE A 251 18.79 7.34 1.36
N GLU A 252 19.82 7.82 0.67
CA GLU A 252 20.08 9.24 0.48
C GLU A 252 20.12 9.55 -1.03
N PRO A 253 19.23 10.42 -1.54
CA PRO A 253 19.21 10.77 -2.94
C PRO A 253 20.36 11.73 -3.30
N VAL A 254 20.47 12.07 -4.59
CA VAL A 254 21.34 13.15 -5.04
C VAL A 254 20.86 14.48 -4.45
N ASN A 255 21.76 15.25 -3.85
CA ASN A 255 21.46 16.44 -3.03
C ASN A 255 20.58 16.09 -1.81
N PRO A 256 21.11 15.27 -0.88
CA PRO A 256 20.36 14.82 0.27
C PRO A 256 20.00 15.97 1.21
N ASN A 257 18.84 15.88 1.84
CA ASN A 257 18.39 16.70 2.95
C ASN A 257 17.40 15.88 3.81
N THR A 258 17.03 16.38 4.98
CA THR A 258 16.18 15.63 5.91
C THR A 258 14.80 15.28 5.34
N ASP A 259 14.30 16.04 4.37
CA ASP A 259 12.96 15.86 3.79
C ASP A 259 12.95 14.82 2.65
N ASN A 260 14.11 14.54 2.04
CA ASN A 260 14.23 13.57 0.93
C ASN A 260 15.08 12.33 1.26
N CYS A 261 15.83 12.34 2.38
CA CYS A 261 16.48 11.15 2.91
C CYS A 261 15.46 10.22 3.57
N VAL A 262 15.67 8.92 3.37
CA VAL A 262 14.71 7.88 3.75
C VAL A 262 15.29 6.98 4.82
N PHE A 263 14.48 6.71 5.84
CA PHE A 263 14.68 5.63 6.80
C PHE A 263 13.58 4.58 6.64
N ALA A 264 13.94 3.31 6.42
CA ALA A 264 12.98 2.26 6.12
C ALA A 264 13.16 1.00 6.98
N ILE A 265 12.03 0.37 7.29
CA ILE A 265 11.93 -0.98 7.84
C ILE A 265 11.66 -1.93 6.68
N LEU A 266 12.50 -2.95 6.55
CA LEU A 266 12.40 -4.01 5.55
C LEU A 266 11.83 -5.25 6.21
N SER A 267 10.66 -5.73 5.79
CA SER A 267 10.01 -6.87 6.43
C SER A 267 9.67 -8.00 5.47
N MET A 268 9.98 -9.22 5.90
CA MET A 268 9.41 -10.43 5.31
C MET A 268 8.06 -10.73 5.95
N VAL A 269 7.13 -11.19 5.13
CA VAL A 269 5.73 -11.44 5.51
C VAL A 269 5.28 -12.78 4.91
N ASN A 270 4.09 -13.27 5.29
CA ASN A 270 3.48 -14.49 4.71
C ASN A 270 4.36 -15.75 4.73
N ASN A 271 5.15 -15.94 5.79
CA ASN A 271 6.15 -16.99 5.98
C ASN A 271 7.25 -17.06 4.91
N ASN A 272 7.43 -15.99 4.13
CA ASN A 272 8.54 -15.88 3.20
C ASN A 272 9.85 -15.71 3.97
N VAL A 273 10.92 -16.32 3.46
CA VAL A 273 12.28 -16.22 4.02
C VAL A 273 13.19 -15.57 2.99
N ASN A 274 14.04 -14.65 3.44
CA ASN A 274 15.10 -14.08 2.60
C ASN A 274 16.46 -14.61 3.06
N SER A 275 17.01 -15.55 2.30
CA SER A 275 18.30 -16.17 2.61
C SER A 275 19.50 -15.27 2.33
N ASN A 276 19.32 -14.22 1.52
CA ASN A 276 20.38 -13.29 1.11
C ASN A 276 19.84 -11.84 1.16
N PRO A 277 19.65 -11.27 2.36
CA PRO A 277 19.10 -9.93 2.50
C PRO A 277 20.00 -8.89 1.85
N ILE A 278 19.40 -8.03 1.03
CA ILE A 278 20.03 -6.82 0.49
C ILE A 278 19.44 -5.63 1.25
N PHE A 279 20.29 -4.87 1.92
CA PHE A 279 19.88 -3.72 2.73
C PHE A 279 19.85 -2.46 1.87
N GLN A 280 18.87 -2.38 0.99
CA GLN A 280 18.64 -1.25 0.10
C GLN A 280 17.18 -0.87 0.09
N VAL A 281 16.92 0.39 -0.24
CA VAL A 281 15.59 0.97 -0.31
C VAL A 281 15.45 1.64 -1.67
N ASP A 282 14.28 1.49 -2.30
CA ASP A 282 13.97 2.20 -3.54
C ASP A 282 13.92 3.72 -3.27
N ALA A 283 14.54 4.50 -4.16
CA ALA A 283 14.55 5.96 -4.08
C ALA A 283 13.14 6.57 -4.08
N ASN A 284 12.18 5.87 -4.68
CA ASN A 284 10.79 6.31 -4.83
C ASN A 284 9.86 5.69 -3.79
N VAL A 285 10.36 5.01 -2.73
CA VAL A 285 9.52 4.36 -1.71
C VAL A 285 8.50 5.31 -1.08
N ILE A 286 8.87 6.58 -0.87
CA ILE A 286 7.97 7.65 -0.44
C ILE A 286 7.50 8.41 -1.69
N PRO A 287 6.20 8.39 -2.02
CA PRO A 287 5.68 9.14 -3.16
C PRO A 287 5.86 10.65 -3.00
N PRO A 288 5.80 11.42 -4.11
CA PRO A 288 5.75 12.87 -4.04
C PRO A 288 4.61 13.37 -3.13
N ASN A 289 4.87 14.46 -2.40
CA ASN A 289 3.94 15.08 -1.44
C ASN A 289 3.56 14.24 -0.21
N CYS A 290 4.22 13.10 0.00
CA CYS A 290 4.07 12.26 1.19
C CYS A 290 5.29 12.42 2.11
N THR A 291 5.14 12.10 3.40
CA THR A 291 6.24 12.03 4.38
C THR A 291 6.56 10.60 4.80
N SER A 292 5.75 9.63 4.38
CA SER A 292 5.96 8.20 4.60
C SER A 292 5.40 7.38 3.44
N GLY A 293 5.89 6.16 3.27
CA GLY A 293 5.51 5.29 2.15
C GLY A 293 5.62 3.82 2.49
N LEU A 294 4.69 3.02 1.97
CA LEU A 294 4.64 1.57 2.11
C LEU A 294 4.69 0.92 0.72
N LEU A 295 5.61 -0.02 0.52
CA LEU A 295 5.70 -0.85 -0.67
C LEU A 295 5.35 -2.30 -0.34
N ILE A 296 4.37 -2.83 -1.09
CA ILE A 296 4.03 -4.25 -1.16
C ILE A 296 4.57 -4.78 -2.50
N SER A 297 5.39 -5.81 -2.44
CA SER A 297 6.04 -6.39 -3.62
C SER A 297 5.02 -6.87 -4.66
N PRO A 298 5.31 -6.82 -5.96
CA PRO A 298 4.39 -7.24 -7.02
C PRO A 298 3.83 -8.65 -6.83
N THR A 299 4.66 -9.62 -6.45
CA THR A 299 4.21 -11.00 -6.21
C THR A 299 3.18 -11.09 -5.08
N MET A 300 3.35 -10.28 -4.03
CA MET A 300 2.40 -10.24 -2.91
C MET A 300 1.08 -9.58 -3.32
N PHE A 301 1.15 -8.49 -4.09
CA PHE A 301 -0.03 -7.85 -4.68
C PHE A 301 -0.77 -8.81 -5.63
N LEU A 302 -0.04 -9.51 -6.49
CA LEU A 302 -0.58 -10.50 -7.42
C LEU A 302 -1.31 -11.62 -6.68
N ASN A 303 -0.65 -12.26 -5.71
CA ASN A 303 -1.18 -13.44 -5.02
C ASN A 303 -2.32 -13.13 -4.05
N ASN A 304 -2.29 -11.98 -3.37
CA ASN A 304 -3.21 -11.71 -2.26
C ASN A 304 -4.31 -10.69 -2.60
N LEU A 305 -4.19 -9.97 -3.72
CA LEU A 305 -5.19 -8.98 -4.13
C LEU A 305 -5.74 -9.28 -5.54
N LEU A 306 -4.88 -9.41 -6.55
CA LEU A 306 -5.34 -9.63 -7.93
C LEU A 306 -5.88 -11.04 -8.16
N ALA A 307 -5.10 -12.09 -7.89
CA ALA A 307 -5.49 -13.48 -8.17
C ALA A 307 -6.80 -13.90 -7.48
N PRO A 308 -7.05 -13.55 -6.20
CA PRO A 308 -8.34 -13.82 -5.56
C PRO A 308 -9.51 -13.08 -6.22
N SER A 309 -9.26 -12.06 -7.02
CA SER A 309 -10.29 -11.24 -7.68
C SER A 309 -10.58 -11.64 -9.11
N VAL A 310 -9.66 -12.34 -9.79
CA VAL A 310 -9.79 -12.63 -11.22
C VAL A 310 -11.05 -13.45 -11.53
N TYR A 311 -11.33 -14.52 -10.80
CA TYR A 311 -12.49 -15.36 -11.10
C TYR A 311 -13.84 -14.62 -10.93
N LYS A 312 -13.87 -13.50 -10.19
CA LYS A 312 -15.08 -12.67 -10.08
C LYS A 312 -15.39 -11.86 -11.35
N LEU A 313 -14.43 -11.73 -12.26
CA LEU A 313 -14.63 -11.08 -13.56
C LEU A 313 -15.63 -11.86 -14.44
N PHE A 314 -15.68 -13.18 -14.25
CA PHE A 314 -16.29 -14.17 -15.10
C PHE A 314 -17.57 -14.74 -14.47
N ILE A 315 -18.49 -15.21 -15.31
CA ILE A 315 -19.69 -15.92 -14.85
C ILE A 315 -19.37 -17.40 -14.66
N GLN A 316 -19.87 -17.99 -13.57
CA GLN A 316 -19.74 -19.43 -13.30
C GLN A 316 -18.28 -19.94 -13.30
N SER A 317 -17.32 -19.10 -12.91
CA SER A 317 -15.92 -19.51 -12.75
C SER A 317 -15.54 -19.61 -11.28
N ASP A 318 -14.54 -20.44 -11.02
CA ASP A 318 -13.95 -20.67 -9.70
C ASP A 318 -12.47 -20.30 -9.70
N GLN A 319 -11.91 -20.12 -8.50
CA GLN A 319 -10.49 -19.79 -8.34
C GLN A 319 -9.56 -20.85 -8.96
N SER A 320 -9.99 -22.11 -9.01
CA SER A 320 -9.23 -23.21 -9.62
C SER A 320 -9.11 -23.13 -11.14
N ASP A 321 -9.92 -22.30 -11.80
CA ASP A 321 -9.89 -22.10 -13.24
C ASP A 321 -8.74 -21.19 -13.67
N PHE A 322 -7.92 -20.73 -12.73
CA PHE A 322 -6.81 -19.80 -12.96
C PHE A 322 -5.53 -20.28 -12.31
N THR A 323 -4.41 -19.92 -12.92
CA THR A 323 -3.07 -20.14 -12.39
C THR A 323 -2.31 -18.82 -12.32
N VAL A 324 -1.41 -18.70 -11.35
CA VAL A 324 -0.52 -17.56 -11.20
C VAL A 324 0.87 -17.94 -11.70
N ASP A 325 1.41 -17.12 -12.60
CA ASP A 325 2.82 -17.13 -12.98
C ASP A 325 3.54 -15.99 -12.28
N GLU A 326 4.20 -16.31 -11.17
CA GLU A 326 4.93 -15.33 -10.36
C GLU A 326 6.16 -14.75 -11.09
N ASN A 327 6.72 -15.45 -12.08
CA ASN A 327 7.88 -14.97 -12.82
C ASN A 327 7.49 -13.86 -13.80
N ASN A 328 6.33 -14.01 -14.44
CA ASN A 328 5.79 -13.04 -15.39
C ASN A 328 4.78 -12.08 -14.73
N LEU A 329 4.58 -12.17 -13.41
CA LEU A 329 3.61 -11.40 -12.65
C LEU A 329 2.20 -11.39 -13.28
N SER A 330 1.77 -12.57 -13.74
CA SER A 330 0.56 -12.72 -14.54
C SER A 330 -0.37 -13.83 -14.03
N ILE A 331 -1.65 -13.74 -14.36
CA ILE A 331 -2.69 -14.73 -14.07
C ILE A 331 -3.34 -15.13 -15.38
N THR A 332 -3.49 -16.43 -15.61
CA THR A 332 -4.05 -16.99 -16.85
C THR A 332 -5.09 -18.07 -16.52
N ASN A 333 -6.13 -18.19 -17.34
CA ASN A 333 -7.12 -19.26 -17.16
C ASN A 333 -6.61 -20.62 -17.66
N THR A 334 -6.89 -21.67 -16.92
CA THR A 334 -6.48 -23.07 -17.18
C THR A 334 -7.61 -23.93 -17.75
N ALA A 335 -8.81 -23.36 -17.88
CA ALA A 335 -9.97 -23.99 -18.49
C ALA A 335 -10.80 -22.96 -19.26
N THR A 336 -11.70 -23.44 -20.12
CA THR A 336 -12.68 -22.56 -20.75
C THR A 336 -13.67 -22.04 -19.70
N ILE A 337 -13.84 -20.72 -19.63
CA ILE A 337 -14.66 -20.03 -18.61
C ILE A 337 -15.76 -19.19 -19.26
N GLY A 338 -16.89 -19.00 -18.57
CA GLY A 338 -17.94 -18.09 -19.03
C GLY A 338 -17.58 -16.63 -18.72
N TRP A 339 -17.74 -15.72 -19.66
CA TRP A 339 -17.48 -14.29 -19.47
C TRP A 339 -18.74 -13.48 -19.21
N ALA A 340 -19.71 -13.53 -20.13
CA ALA A 340 -20.93 -12.74 -20.04
C ALA A 340 -22.07 -13.38 -20.83
N ASN A 341 -23.31 -13.20 -20.35
CA ASN A 341 -24.52 -13.53 -21.11
C ASN A 341 -24.98 -12.28 -21.84
N ILE A 342 -25.02 -12.33 -23.16
CA ILE A 342 -25.23 -11.15 -23.99
C ILE A 342 -26.49 -11.27 -24.82
N ARG A 343 -27.23 -10.17 -24.94
CA ARG A 343 -28.41 -10.08 -25.80
C ARG A 343 -27.99 -9.52 -27.16
N MET A 344 -28.09 -10.33 -28.21
CA MET A 344 -27.72 -9.94 -29.58
C MET A 344 -28.88 -9.28 -30.32
N ASP A 345 -30.12 -9.71 -30.04
CA ASP A 345 -31.38 -9.12 -30.52
C ASP A 345 -32.52 -9.33 -29.48
N SER A 346 -33.77 -9.00 -29.81
CA SER A 346 -34.90 -9.11 -28.87
C SER A 346 -35.23 -10.53 -28.39
N THR A 347 -34.59 -11.59 -28.91
CA THR A 347 -34.93 -12.99 -28.65
C THR A 347 -33.76 -13.95 -28.41
N GLN A 348 -32.52 -13.64 -28.83
CA GLN A 348 -31.39 -14.56 -28.75
C GLN A 348 -30.31 -14.09 -27.74
N GLY A 349 -30.06 -14.93 -26.74
CA GLY A 349 -28.92 -14.81 -25.83
C GLY A 349 -27.71 -15.60 -26.33
N LEU A 350 -26.51 -15.00 -26.26
CA LEU A 350 -25.24 -15.67 -26.49
C LEU A 350 -24.43 -15.67 -25.20
N VAL A 351 -23.84 -16.81 -24.85
CA VAL A 351 -22.85 -16.87 -23.77
C VAL A 351 -21.48 -16.62 -24.38
N LEU A 352 -20.84 -15.52 -24.00
CA LEU A 352 -19.43 -15.31 -24.30
C LEU A 352 -18.61 -16.18 -23.36
N SER A 353 -17.69 -16.96 -23.91
CA SER A 353 -16.74 -17.79 -23.17
C SER A 353 -15.31 -17.43 -23.51
N VAL A 354 -14.38 -17.56 -22.57
CA VAL A 354 -12.94 -17.43 -22.83
C VAL A 354 -12.31 -18.81 -22.86
N ASN A 355 -11.76 -19.20 -24.02
CA ASN A 355 -11.01 -20.45 -24.19
C ASN A 355 -9.85 -20.57 -23.19
N GLU A 356 -9.43 -21.80 -22.86
CA GLU A 356 -8.21 -22.06 -22.07
C GLU A 356 -7.01 -21.26 -22.60
N GLY A 357 -6.28 -20.59 -21.69
CA GLY A 357 -5.16 -19.71 -22.03
C GLY A 357 -5.55 -18.41 -22.75
N GLY A 358 -6.83 -18.17 -23.00
CA GLY A 358 -7.33 -17.01 -23.71
C GLY A 358 -7.41 -15.74 -22.86
N PHE A 359 -7.45 -15.84 -21.54
CA PHE A 359 -7.40 -14.72 -20.60
C PHE A 359 -6.00 -14.56 -20.00
N SER A 360 -5.53 -13.32 -19.89
CA SER A 360 -4.40 -12.98 -19.03
C SER A 360 -4.63 -11.66 -18.30
N MET A 361 -4.07 -11.55 -17.10
CA MET A 361 -4.01 -10.31 -16.34
C MET A 361 -2.65 -10.16 -15.66
N SER A 362 -1.99 -9.02 -15.82
CA SER A 362 -0.70 -8.71 -15.18
C SER A 362 -0.71 -7.33 -14.52
N ALA A 363 0.18 -7.14 -13.55
CA ALA A 363 0.45 -5.83 -12.95
C ALA A 363 1.89 -5.44 -13.24
N GLU A 364 2.07 -4.45 -14.11
CA GLU A 364 3.38 -4.00 -14.58
C GLU A 364 3.47 -2.48 -14.54
N ASN A 365 4.62 -1.97 -14.10
CA ASN A 365 4.87 -0.54 -13.91
C ASN A 365 3.80 0.09 -13.02
N ASP A 366 2.99 0.97 -13.59
CA ASP A 366 1.91 1.71 -12.95
C ASP A 366 0.51 1.20 -13.30
N ARG A 367 0.38 0.03 -13.94
CA ARG A 367 -0.88 -0.42 -14.53
C ARG A 367 -1.20 -1.88 -14.30
N ILE A 368 -2.49 -2.18 -14.32
CA ILE A 368 -3.02 -3.54 -14.47
C ILE A 368 -3.40 -3.71 -15.94
N THR A 369 -2.81 -4.68 -16.61
CA THR A 369 -3.15 -5.07 -17.98
C THR A 369 -4.10 -6.27 -17.94
N MET A 370 -5.18 -6.23 -18.70
CA MET A 370 -6.14 -7.30 -18.88
C MET A 370 -6.24 -7.63 -20.36
N SER A 371 -6.10 -8.90 -20.74
CA SER A 371 -6.25 -9.34 -22.12
C SER A 371 -7.17 -10.54 -22.25
N ILE A 372 -7.97 -10.54 -23.32
CA ILE A 372 -8.78 -11.66 -23.79
C ILE A 372 -8.41 -11.84 -25.27
N SER A 373 -7.83 -12.97 -25.63
CA SER A 373 -7.29 -13.22 -26.96
C SER A 373 -7.69 -14.59 -27.49
N ASN A 374 -7.64 -14.77 -28.82
CA ASN A 374 -7.94 -16.03 -29.49
C ASN A 374 -9.35 -16.57 -29.21
N GLN A 375 -10.32 -15.66 -29.15
CA GLN A 375 -11.73 -16.03 -29.02
C GLN A 375 -12.37 -16.08 -30.40
N SER A 376 -13.18 -17.12 -30.66
CA SER A 376 -13.91 -17.29 -31.91
C SER A 376 -15.33 -17.74 -31.58
N TYR A 377 -16.33 -16.96 -31.98
CA TYR A 377 -17.73 -17.25 -31.69
C TYR A 377 -18.54 -17.43 -32.99
N PRO A 378 -19.42 -18.44 -33.05
CA PRO A 378 -20.41 -18.54 -34.10
C PRO A 378 -21.53 -17.53 -33.82
N ILE A 379 -21.63 -16.50 -34.65
CA ILE A 379 -22.65 -15.46 -34.57
C ILE A 379 -23.64 -15.66 -35.71
N HIS A 380 -24.92 -15.74 -35.37
CA HIS A 380 -25.99 -15.71 -36.36
C HIS A 380 -26.17 -14.27 -36.85
N THR A 381 -26.02 -14.04 -38.15
CA THR A 381 -26.35 -12.74 -38.77
C THR A 381 -27.81 -12.74 -39.23
N ASP A 382 -28.35 -13.92 -39.54
CA ASP A 382 -29.75 -14.17 -39.87
C ASP A 382 -30.14 -15.61 -39.43
N PRO A 383 -31.42 -16.02 -39.51
CA PRO A 383 -31.86 -17.36 -39.07
C PRO A 383 -31.17 -18.55 -39.74
N THR A 384 -30.45 -18.34 -40.85
CA THR A 384 -29.82 -19.36 -41.69
C THR A 384 -28.30 -19.20 -41.82
N THR A 385 -27.74 -18.02 -41.55
CA THR A 385 -26.32 -17.71 -41.73
C THR A 385 -25.59 -17.62 -40.40
N VAL A 386 -24.49 -18.37 -40.29
CA VAL A 386 -23.56 -18.33 -39.15
C VAL A 386 -22.21 -17.82 -39.62
N VAL A 387 -21.73 -16.76 -38.99
CA VAL A 387 -20.43 -16.14 -39.25
C VAL A 387 -19.50 -16.41 -38.07
N GLN A 388 -18.28 -16.88 -38.33
CA GLN A 388 -17.26 -16.97 -37.29
C GLN A 388 -16.70 -15.58 -37.03
N THR A 389 -16.73 -15.19 -35.77
CA THR A 389 -16.30 -13.88 -35.30
C THR A 389 -15.16 -14.05 -34.32
N ASP A 390 -13.96 -13.70 -34.77
CA ASP A 390 -12.76 -13.67 -33.95
C ASP A 390 -12.69 -12.38 -33.14
N PHE A 391 -12.26 -12.50 -31.89
CA PHE A 391 -12.29 -11.44 -30.91
C PHE A 391 -10.98 -11.37 -30.12
N ASN A 392 -10.39 -10.18 -30.04
CA ASN A 392 -9.28 -9.88 -29.13
C ASN A 392 -9.47 -8.52 -28.46
N PHE A 393 -9.03 -8.46 -27.21
CA PHE A 393 -9.03 -7.30 -26.35
C PHE A 393 -7.76 -7.29 -25.50
N THR A 394 -7.13 -6.12 -25.39
CA THR A 394 -6.12 -5.83 -24.37
C THR A 394 -6.39 -4.45 -23.84
N GLY A 395 -6.61 -4.30 -22.52
CA GLY A 395 -6.82 -3.02 -21.87
C GLY A 395 -5.92 -2.82 -20.66
N GLN A 396 -5.69 -1.56 -20.28
CA GLN A 396 -4.90 -1.18 -19.13
C GLN A 396 -5.69 -0.21 -18.25
N PHE A 397 -5.49 -0.27 -16.95
CA PHE A 397 -6.09 0.66 -15.99
C PHE A 397 -5.21 0.86 -14.76
N GLN A 398 -5.39 1.99 -14.08
CA GLN A 398 -4.70 2.34 -12.84
C GLN A 398 -5.66 2.27 -11.65
N LEU A 399 -5.11 1.97 -10.47
CA LEU A 399 -5.82 2.09 -9.21
C LEU A 399 -5.63 3.51 -8.66
N ALA A 400 -6.68 4.06 -8.05
CA ALA A 400 -6.66 5.37 -7.43
C ALA A 400 -7.51 5.40 -6.15
N LEU A 401 -7.40 6.51 -5.43
CA LEU A 401 -8.24 6.81 -4.27
C LEU A 401 -9.32 7.81 -4.67
N GLU A 402 -10.57 7.36 -4.62
CA GLU A 402 -11.74 8.21 -4.78
C GLU A 402 -12.12 8.88 -3.45
N GLN A 403 -12.52 10.15 -3.50
CA GLN A 403 -13.00 10.86 -2.32
C GLN A 403 -14.44 10.45 -1.99
N GLY A 404 -14.63 9.79 -0.85
CA GLY A 404 -15.94 9.57 -0.25
C GLY A 404 -16.46 10.81 0.48
N LYS A 405 -17.64 10.68 1.11
CA LYS A 405 -18.18 11.72 2.01
C LYS A 405 -17.46 11.68 3.36
N GLY A 406 -17.02 12.84 3.86
CA GLY A 406 -16.06 12.92 4.97
C GLY A 406 -14.64 12.59 4.47
N SER A 407 -13.62 12.62 5.33
CA SER A 407 -12.21 12.36 4.95
C SER A 407 -11.91 10.91 4.49
N LYS A 408 -12.92 10.13 4.10
CA LYS A 408 -12.79 8.72 3.70
C LYS A 408 -12.26 8.63 2.27
N LYS A 409 -11.15 7.90 2.08
CA LYS A 409 -10.58 7.56 0.77
C LYS A 409 -10.92 6.11 0.42
N VAL A 410 -11.45 5.87 -0.78
CA VAL A 410 -11.91 4.55 -1.25
C VAL A 410 -11.01 4.08 -2.38
N LEU A 411 -10.55 2.83 -2.34
CA LEU A 411 -9.78 2.24 -3.43
C LEU A 411 -10.70 1.90 -4.60
N TRP A 412 -10.45 2.50 -5.76
CA TRP A 412 -11.19 2.23 -6.99
C TRP A 412 -10.26 2.33 -8.21
N PHE A 413 -10.79 2.17 -9.42
CA PHE A 413 -10.05 2.49 -10.65
C PHE A 413 -10.25 3.95 -11.01
N ASP A 414 -9.20 4.59 -11.53
CA ASP A 414 -9.29 5.93 -12.09
C ASP A 414 -9.95 5.89 -13.48
N VAL A 415 -10.83 6.86 -13.76
CA VAL A 415 -11.57 6.95 -15.02
C VAL A 415 -10.71 7.73 -16.04
N PRO A 416 -10.47 7.21 -17.25
CA PRO A 416 -9.31 7.64 -18.02
C PRO A 416 -9.61 8.88 -18.87
N GLY A 417 -9.61 10.05 -18.24
CA GLY A 417 -9.36 11.32 -18.93
C GLY A 417 -7.86 11.50 -19.25
N ASP A 418 -6.97 11.03 -18.36
CA ASP A 418 -5.53 11.34 -18.44
C ASP A 418 -4.61 10.12 -18.67
N GLN A 419 -5.14 8.94 -19.03
CA GLN A 419 -4.31 7.72 -19.10
C GLN A 419 -3.71 7.44 -20.49
N PRO A 420 -2.36 7.50 -20.67
CA PRO A 420 -1.70 7.43 -21.99
C PRO A 420 -1.55 6.03 -22.63
N GLY A 421 -2.51 5.12 -22.52
CA GLY A 421 -2.39 3.86 -23.29
C GLY A 421 -3.48 2.83 -23.09
N ILE A 422 -4.72 3.16 -23.46
CA ILE A 422 -5.86 2.25 -23.24
C ILE A 422 -6.43 1.75 -24.57
N THR A 423 -6.37 0.42 -24.69
CA THR A 423 -7.12 -0.52 -25.51
C THR A 423 -6.84 -0.70 -26.99
N ASP A 424 -6.33 -1.88 -27.35
CA ASP A 424 -6.53 -2.43 -28.68
C ASP A 424 -7.67 -3.44 -28.63
N VAL A 425 -8.67 -3.23 -29.47
CA VAL A 425 -9.73 -4.20 -29.72
C VAL A 425 -9.75 -4.53 -31.19
N SER A 426 -9.84 -5.80 -31.48
CA SER A 426 -10.02 -6.29 -32.85
C SER A 426 -11.16 -7.28 -32.90
N VAL A 427 -12.03 -7.07 -33.88
CA VAL A 427 -13.06 -8.03 -34.27
C VAL A 427 -12.83 -8.38 -35.73
N THR A 428 -12.81 -9.67 -36.04
CA THR A 428 -12.68 -10.16 -37.42
C THR A 428 -13.83 -11.11 -37.71
N MET A 429 -14.57 -10.86 -38.79
CA MET A 429 -15.63 -11.73 -39.28
C MET A 429 -15.17 -12.42 -40.56
N ASN A 430 -15.29 -13.75 -40.60
CA ASN A 430 -14.83 -14.56 -41.74
C ASN A 430 -15.74 -14.48 -42.99
N GLN A 431 -16.77 -13.64 -42.95
CA GLN A 431 -17.65 -13.33 -44.08
C GLN A 431 -17.78 -11.80 -44.22
N SER A 432 -17.82 -11.31 -45.47
CA SER A 432 -18.02 -9.89 -45.79
C SER A 432 -19.29 -9.71 -46.62
N ASN A 433 -20.26 -9.02 -46.03
CA ASN A 433 -21.49 -8.51 -46.61
C ASN A 433 -21.94 -7.24 -45.85
N HIS A 434 -22.98 -6.56 -46.34
CA HIS A 434 -23.50 -5.33 -45.74
C HIS A 434 -23.99 -5.51 -44.28
N GLU A 435 -24.45 -6.70 -43.92
CA GLU A 435 -24.90 -6.99 -42.55
C GLU A 435 -23.69 -7.15 -41.59
N THR A 436 -22.66 -7.90 -42.01
CA THR A 436 -21.42 -8.07 -41.25
C THR A 436 -20.66 -6.76 -41.08
N ASP A 437 -20.69 -5.86 -42.07
CA ASP A 437 -20.08 -4.52 -41.96
C ASP A 437 -20.77 -3.69 -40.86
N ASN A 438 -22.09 -3.73 -40.74
CA ASN A 438 -22.80 -3.01 -39.67
C ASN A 438 -22.67 -3.71 -38.30
N MET A 439 -22.69 -5.05 -38.28
CA MET A 439 -22.57 -5.84 -37.05
C MET A 439 -21.20 -5.72 -36.40
N ILE A 440 -20.12 -5.65 -37.20
CA ILE A 440 -18.76 -5.56 -36.65
C ILE A 440 -18.56 -4.25 -35.87
N PHE A 441 -19.12 -3.14 -36.37
CA PHE A 441 -19.19 -1.87 -35.64
C PHE A 441 -20.06 -1.99 -34.40
N GLY A 442 -21.23 -2.64 -34.49
CA GLY A 442 -22.08 -2.87 -33.31
C GLY A 442 -21.38 -3.65 -32.20
N LEU A 443 -20.53 -4.62 -32.56
CA LEU A 443 -19.79 -5.44 -31.59
C LEU A 443 -18.65 -4.67 -30.91
N ILE A 444 -17.84 -3.92 -31.67
CA ILE A 444 -16.78 -3.08 -31.08
C ILE A 444 -17.41 -2.00 -30.22
N ASN A 445 -18.44 -1.31 -30.73
CA ASN A 445 -19.17 -0.30 -29.98
C ASN A 445 -19.80 -0.85 -28.71
N GLY A 446 -20.35 -2.05 -28.77
CA GLY A 446 -20.93 -2.66 -27.58
C GLY A 446 -19.96 -2.92 -26.44
N MET A 447 -18.67 -2.98 -26.74
CA MET A 447 -17.65 -3.20 -25.72
C MET A 447 -17.18 -1.92 -25.02
N PHE A 448 -17.28 -0.77 -25.71
CA PHE A 448 -16.76 0.51 -25.23
C PHE A 448 -17.84 1.55 -24.95
N ARG A 449 -19.03 1.43 -25.54
CA ARG A 449 -20.09 2.42 -25.41
C ARG A 449 -20.60 2.41 -23.98
N ILE A 450 -20.61 3.60 -23.38
CA ILE A 450 -21.20 3.84 -22.07
C ILE A 450 -22.23 4.93 -22.29
N ASN A 451 -23.48 4.63 -21.92
CA ASN A 451 -24.63 5.50 -22.11
C ASN A 451 -24.64 6.65 -21.09
N ILE A 452 -23.61 7.50 -21.11
CA ILE A 452 -23.43 8.61 -20.16
C ILE A 452 -24.22 9.86 -20.61
N ASP A 453 -24.32 10.05 -21.94
CA ASP A 453 -25.19 10.99 -22.65
C ASP A 453 -25.27 10.57 -24.14
N PRO A 454 -26.45 10.57 -24.80
CA PRO A 454 -26.57 10.26 -26.23
C PRO A 454 -25.75 11.16 -27.17
N ASP A 455 -25.47 12.42 -26.81
CA ASP A 455 -24.86 13.37 -27.77
C ASP A 455 -23.31 13.39 -27.76
N ASP A 456 -22.64 13.05 -26.65
CA ASP A 456 -21.16 13.16 -26.52
C ASP A 456 -20.41 11.82 -26.69
N CYS A 457 -20.98 10.71 -26.21
CA CYS A 457 -20.33 9.37 -26.27
C CYS A 457 -20.55 8.61 -27.58
N ASP A 458 -21.49 9.04 -28.44
CA ASP A 458 -21.66 8.47 -29.79
C ASP A 458 -20.42 8.70 -30.68
N SER A 459 -19.53 9.62 -30.27
CA SER A 459 -18.27 9.89 -30.94
C SER A 459 -17.13 8.92 -30.58
N LEU A 460 -17.20 8.20 -29.46
CA LEU A 460 -16.21 7.15 -29.08
C LEU A 460 -16.18 6.02 -30.10
N ALA A 461 -17.37 5.61 -30.50
CA ALA A 461 -17.64 4.65 -31.55
C ALA A 461 -17.05 5.07 -32.91
N GLN A 462 -17.44 6.26 -33.36
CA GLN A 462 -17.09 6.74 -34.69
C GLN A 462 -15.62 7.17 -34.84
N LYS A 463 -14.95 7.58 -33.74
CA LYS A 463 -13.55 8.07 -33.78
C LYS A 463 -12.51 6.97 -33.57
N ALA A 464 -12.87 5.84 -32.94
CA ALA A 464 -11.93 4.76 -32.66
C ALA A 464 -11.83 3.72 -33.80
N GLU A 465 -12.85 3.62 -34.67
CA GLU A 465 -13.02 2.50 -35.59
C GLU A 465 -12.49 2.80 -37.01
N ASN A 466 -11.59 1.94 -37.51
CA ASN A 466 -11.34 1.82 -38.95
C ASN A 466 -11.69 0.39 -39.39
N ALA A 467 -12.91 0.15 -39.89
CA ALA A 467 -13.21 -1.12 -40.53
C ALA A 467 -12.59 -1.18 -41.93
N LYS A 468 -11.89 -2.27 -42.23
CA LYS A 468 -11.31 -2.53 -43.55
C LYS A 468 -11.60 -3.97 -43.96
N THR A 469 -12.06 -4.16 -45.19
CA THR A 469 -11.99 -5.46 -45.85
C THR A 469 -10.53 -5.79 -46.10
N ILE A 470 -10.01 -6.85 -45.46
CA ILE A 470 -8.57 -7.15 -45.55
C ILE A 470 -8.25 -8.19 -46.62
N ASN A 471 -9.17 -9.13 -46.88
CA ASN A 471 -9.06 -10.20 -47.88
C ASN A 471 -10.45 -10.58 -48.42
N ALA A 472 -10.52 -11.19 -49.60
CA ALA A 472 -11.75 -11.53 -50.33
C ALA A 472 -12.75 -12.35 -49.50
N GLY A 473 -13.64 -11.66 -48.77
CA GLY A 473 -14.65 -12.26 -47.92
C GLY A 473 -14.46 -12.08 -46.41
N THR A 474 -13.48 -11.32 -45.91
CA THR A 474 -13.28 -11.09 -44.46
C THR A 474 -13.33 -9.61 -44.13
N VAL A 475 -14.07 -9.24 -43.08
CA VAL A 475 -14.14 -7.88 -42.54
C VAL A 475 -13.42 -7.84 -41.20
N LYS A 476 -12.57 -6.85 -40.99
CA LYS A 476 -11.98 -6.58 -39.69
C LYS A 476 -12.21 -5.14 -39.30
N ALA A 477 -12.54 -4.94 -38.04
CA ALA A 477 -12.56 -3.64 -37.43
C ALA A 477 -11.59 -3.65 -36.25
N ASP A 478 -10.80 -2.59 -36.18
CA ASP A 478 -9.83 -2.35 -35.12
C ASP A 478 -10.16 -1.02 -34.46
N ALA A 479 -10.14 -1.02 -33.13
CA ALA A 479 -10.13 0.18 -32.31
C ALA A 479 -8.76 0.28 -31.64
N THR A 480 -7.93 1.21 -32.11
CA THR A 480 -6.56 1.39 -31.60
C THR A 480 -6.54 2.17 -30.30
N ALA A 481 -5.54 1.93 -29.46
CA ALA A 481 -5.39 2.62 -28.18
C ALA A 481 -5.42 4.16 -28.31
N ALA A 482 -4.78 4.72 -29.33
CA ALA A 482 -4.77 6.17 -29.56
C ALA A 482 -6.15 6.74 -29.95
N GLY A 483 -6.93 5.98 -30.73
CA GLY A 483 -8.28 6.36 -31.12
C GLY A 483 -9.25 6.33 -29.94
N ILE A 484 -9.18 5.26 -29.13
CA ILE A 484 -9.99 5.13 -27.92
C ILE A 484 -9.61 6.20 -26.90
N GLN A 485 -8.32 6.41 -26.66
CA GLN A 485 -7.85 7.45 -25.75
C GLN A 485 -8.36 8.84 -26.16
N SER A 486 -8.22 9.22 -27.43
CA SER A 486 -8.66 10.52 -27.92
C SER A 486 -10.16 10.74 -27.70
N ALA A 487 -10.94 9.66 -27.83
CA ALA A 487 -12.38 9.76 -27.67
C ALA A 487 -12.83 9.70 -26.20
N LEU A 488 -12.15 8.93 -25.35
CA LEU A 488 -12.33 8.95 -23.90
C LEU A 488 -11.97 10.32 -23.32
N GLN A 489 -10.85 10.92 -23.75
CA GLN A 489 -10.44 12.28 -23.37
C GLN A 489 -11.51 13.33 -23.67
N GLY A 490 -12.13 13.25 -24.84
CA GLY A 490 -13.21 14.17 -25.21
C GLY A 490 -14.43 14.03 -24.28
N CYS A 491 -14.82 12.79 -23.99
CA CYS A 491 -16.02 12.50 -23.21
C CYS A 491 -15.81 12.68 -21.70
N LEU A 492 -14.62 12.43 -21.18
CA LEU A 492 -14.34 12.38 -19.73
C LEU A 492 -13.57 13.62 -19.24
N SER A 493 -13.71 14.73 -19.95
CA SER A 493 -13.03 15.99 -19.62
C SER A 493 -13.65 16.69 -18.40
N ASP A 494 -14.90 16.37 -18.03
CA ASP A 494 -15.55 16.91 -16.84
C ASP A 494 -15.79 15.82 -15.75
N PRO A 495 -15.67 16.18 -14.46
CA PRO A 495 -15.86 15.23 -13.36
C PRO A 495 -17.27 14.60 -13.25
N GLN A 496 -18.33 15.25 -13.76
CA GLN A 496 -19.68 14.68 -13.66
C GLN A 496 -19.84 13.51 -14.64
N THR A 497 -19.30 13.64 -15.84
CA THR A 497 -19.29 12.59 -16.86
C THR A 497 -18.39 11.43 -16.45
N GLN A 498 -17.28 11.70 -15.77
CA GLN A 498 -16.46 10.67 -15.09
C GLN A 498 -17.26 9.90 -14.03
N GLY A 499 -18.01 10.59 -13.17
CA GLY A 499 -18.86 9.94 -12.16
C GLY A 499 -19.92 9.02 -12.78
N LYS A 500 -20.64 9.50 -13.80
CA LYS A 500 -21.63 8.69 -14.53
C LYS A 500 -21.02 7.50 -15.26
N PHE A 501 -19.79 7.61 -15.77
CA PHE A 501 -19.07 6.48 -16.36
C PHE A 501 -18.99 5.31 -15.38
N VAL A 502 -18.56 5.61 -14.14
CA VAL A 502 -18.43 4.61 -13.08
C VAL A 502 -19.80 4.03 -12.72
N GLU A 503 -20.82 4.88 -12.58
CA GLU A 503 -22.18 4.44 -12.29
C GLU A 503 -22.69 3.40 -13.30
N HIS A 504 -22.54 3.69 -14.59
CA HIS A 504 -22.99 2.81 -15.66
C HIS A 504 -22.17 1.52 -15.75
N ALA A 505 -20.84 1.59 -15.61
CA ALA A 505 -19.98 0.42 -15.57
C ALA A 505 -20.35 -0.50 -14.40
N SER A 506 -20.59 0.06 -13.22
CA SER A 506 -21.02 -0.68 -12.04
C SER A 506 -22.43 -1.25 -12.18
N ALA A 507 -23.38 -0.54 -12.80
CA ALA A 507 -24.72 -1.06 -13.06
C ALA A 507 -24.71 -2.26 -14.03
N ALA A 508 -23.89 -2.21 -15.07
CA ALA A 508 -23.68 -3.34 -15.98
C ALA A 508 -23.00 -4.53 -15.25
N ALA A 509 -22.03 -4.24 -14.38
CA ALA A 509 -21.37 -5.24 -13.56
C ALA A 509 -22.34 -5.98 -12.64
N VAL A 510 -23.31 -5.29 -12.02
CA VAL A 510 -24.39 -5.93 -11.22
C VAL A 510 -25.15 -6.97 -12.05
N LYS A 511 -25.59 -6.60 -13.26
CA LYS A 511 -26.32 -7.52 -14.16
C LYS A 511 -25.46 -8.73 -14.54
N MET A 512 -24.20 -8.48 -14.91
CA MET A 512 -23.25 -9.54 -15.25
C MET A 512 -22.91 -10.44 -14.06
N PHE A 513 -23.02 -9.94 -12.83
CA PHE A 513 -22.71 -10.71 -11.63
C PHE A 513 -23.77 -11.78 -11.35
N ASP A 514 -25.04 -11.47 -11.64
CA ASP A 514 -26.18 -12.38 -11.50
C ASP A 514 -26.37 -13.31 -12.73
N GLY A 515 -25.47 -13.23 -13.72
CA GLY A 515 -25.59 -13.96 -14.98
C GLY A 515 -26.78 -13.52 -15.84
N ALA A 516 -27.31 -12.32 -15.62
CA ALA A 516 -28.39 -11.78 -16.43
C ALA A 516 -27.94 -11.50 -17.87
N LEU A 517 -28.90 -11.44 -18.80
CA LEU A 517 -28.62 -10.97 -20.16
C LEU A 517 -28.32 -9.47 -20.14
N VAL A 518 -27.16 -9.13 -20.70
CA VAL A 518 -26.64 -7.77 -20.81
C VAL A 518 -26.77 -7.30 -22.24
N ASP A 519 -27.25 -6.08 -22.44
CA ASP A 519 -27.44 -5.53 -23.77
C ASP A 519 -26.11 -5.33 -24.49
N THR A 520 -26.11 -5.38 -25.82
CA THR A 520 -24.91 -5.09 -26.61
C THR A 520 -24.34 -3.72 -26.29
N GLY A 521 -25.15 -2.71 -25.97
CA GLY A 521 -24.68 -1.37 -25.62
C GLY A 521 -24.17 -1.16 -24.19
N GLU A 522 -24.00 -2.22 -23.38
CA GLU A 522 -23.47 -2.10 -22.01
C GLU A 522 -22.00 -2.51 -21.97
N ALA A 523 -21.12 -1.61 -21.51
CA ALA A 523 -19.68 -1.81 -21.52
C ALA A 523 -19.21 -3.00 -20.68
N ARG A 524 -19.01 -4.15 -21.33
CA ARG A 524 -18.67 -5.43 -20.69
C ARG A 524 -17.27 -5.44 -20.07
N ILE A 525 -16.32 -4.79 -20.73
CA ILE A 525 -14.94 -4.66 -20.22
C ILE A 525 -14.95 -3.81 -18.95
N TRP A 526 -15.57 -2.63 -18.99
CA TRP A 526 -15.63 -1.75 -17.82
C TRP A 526 -16.49 -2.32 -16.70
N ALA A 527 -17.50 -3.13 -17.03
CA ALA A 527 -18.21 -3.93 -16.04
C ALA A 527 -17.29 -4.96 -15.37
N SER A 528 -16.45 -5.67 -16.14
CA SER A 528 -15.41 -6.54 -15.57
C SER A 528 -14.43 -5.76 -14.68
N VAL A 529 -13.92 -4.61 -15.12
CA VAL A 529 -13.03 -3.74 -14.30
C VAL A 529 -13.73 -3.28 -13.01
N ALA A 530 -15.02 -2.94 -13.07
CA ALA A 530 -15.82 -2.59 -11.90
C ALA A 530 -15.99 -3.79 -10.94
N LYS A 531 -16.20 -5.01 -11.44
CA LYS A 531 -16.23 -6.24 -10.60
C LYS A 531 -14.90 -6.46 -9.88
N LEU A 532 -13.78 -6.27 -10.59
CA LEU A 532 -12.45 -6.35 -10.00
C LEU A 532 -12.29 -5.35 -8.85
N CYS A 533 -12.61 -4.07 -9.09
CA CYS A 533 -12.44 -3.03 -8.08
C CYS A 533 -13.38 -3.20 -6.89
N ALA A 534 -14.62 -3.64 -7.12
CA ALA A 534 -15.54 -4.00 -6.04
C ALA A 534 -15.01 -5.15 -5.18
N HIS A 535 -14.36 -6.16 -5.78
CA HIS A 535 -13.75 -7.21 -4.99
C HIS A 535 -12.50 -6.73 -4.26
N LEU A 536 -11.64 -5.93 -4.90
CA LEU A 536 -10.48 -5.32 -4.24
C LEU A 536 -10.90 -4.49 -3.04
N SER A 537 -11.91 -3.62 -3.17
CA SER A 537 -12.41 -2.79 -2.07
C SER A 537 -12.90 -3.62 -0.89
N VAL A 538 -13.50 -4.79 -1.17
CA VAL A 538 -13.95 -5.74 -0.15
C VAL A 538 -12.79 -6.52 0.46
N LEU A 539 -11.80 -6.97 -0.32
CA LEU A 539 -10.60 -7.67 0.17
C LEU A 539 -9.75 -6.77 1.06
N THR A 540 -9.74 -5.47 0.77
CA THR A 540 -9.08 -4.44 1.59
C THR A 540 -9.96 -3.98 2.75
N SER A 541 -11.12 -4.60 2.95
CA SER A 541 -12.04 -4.31 4.05
C SER A 541 -12.08 -5.47 5.05
N PRO A 542 -12.58 -5.23 6.27
CA PRO A 542 -12.76 -6.30 7.25
C PRO A 542 -13.92 -7.26 6.95
N PHE A 543 -14.78 -6.94 5.97
CA PHE A 543 -15.99 -7.71 5.69
C PHE A 543 -15.73 -9.03 4.94
N GLY A 544 -14.50 -9.26 4.45
CA GLY A 544 -14.11 -10.47 3.72
C GLY A 544 -14.70 -10.58 2.31
N GLY A 545 -14.01 -11.27 1.39
CA GLY A 545 -14.29 -11.34 -0.06
C GLY A 545 -15.57 -12.08 -0.51
N GLY A 546 -16.63 -12.08 0.30
CA GLY A 546 -17.88 -12.78 0.00
C GLY A 546 -18.61 -12.21 -1.23
N GLN A 547 -19.35 -13.06 -1.96
CA GLN A 547 -20.05 -12.69 -3.18
C GLN A 547 -21.11 -11.58 -2.95
N GLU A 548 -21.84 -11.63 -1.84
CA GLU A 548 -22.84 -10.62 -1.47
C GLU A 548 -22.22 -9.25 -1.17
N ALA A 549 -21.03 -9.22 -0.59
CA ALA A 549 -20.31 -7.99 -0.31
C ALA A 549 -19.88 -7.30 -1.62
N VAL A 550 -19.35 -8.07 -2.58
CA VAL A 550 -18.99 -7.54 -3.91
C VAL A 550 -20.20 -6.95 -4.61
N LEU A 551 -21.32 -7.67 -4.64
CA LEU A 551 -22.57 -7.19 -5.24
C LEU A 551 -23.05 -5.90 -4.59
N SER A 552 -22.97 -5.82 -3.26
CA SER A 552 -23.33 -4.61 -2.51
C SER A 552 -22.45 -3.42 -2.91
N MET A 553 -21.14 -3.61 -3.05
CA MET A 553 -20.22 -2.54 -3.47
C MET A 553 -20.50 -2.06 -4.89
N LEU A 554 -20.79 -2.99 -5.82
CA LEU A 554 -21.21 -2.63 -7.17
C LEU A 554 -22.51 -1.79 -7.16
N GLN A 555 -23.49 -2.15 -6.33
CA GLN A 555 -24.74 -1.39 -6.21
C GLN A 555 -24.53 -0.01 -5.56
N VAL A 556 -23.54 0.13 -4.68
CA VAL A 556 -23.13 1.40 -4.07
C VAL A 556 -22.49 2.32 -5.12
N ALA A 557 -21.52 1.81 -5.88
CA ALA A 557 -20.87 2.54 -6.98
C ALA A 557 -21.88 2.93 -8.07
N ALA A 558 -22.78 2.02 -8.46
CA ALA A 558 -23.84 2.27 -9.44
C ALA A 558 -24.82 3.39 -9.05
N LYS A 559 -24.82 3.83 -7.79
CA LYS A 559 -25.69 4.89 -7.26
C LYS A 559 -24.89 6.11 -6.78
N SER A 560 -23.59 6.17 -7.04
CA SER A 560 -22.66 7.20 -6.55
C SER A 560 -22.75 7.44 -5.03
N ARG A 561 -22.96 6.36 -4.26
CA ARG A 561 -23.07 6.44 -2.80
C ARG A 561 -21.75 6.12 -2.11
N TRP A 562 -20.67 6.76 -2.55
CA TRP A 562 -19.29 6.51 -2.13
C TRP A 562 -19.09 6.54 -0.60
N GLU A 563 -19.94 7.23 0.14
CA GLU A 563 -19.96 7.23 1.61
C GLU A 563 -20.21 5.86 2.25
N ASN A 564 -20.81 4.93 1.51
CA ASN A 564 -21.13 3.57 1.95
C ASN A 564 -20.07 2.55 1.51
N MET A 565 -19.05 2.97 0.77
CA MET A 565 -17.92 2.11 0.46
C MET A 565 -16.99 1.96 1.67
N PRO A 566 -16.38 0.78 1.88
CA PRO A 566 -15.33 0.59 2.86
C PRO A 566 -14.17 1.55 2.61
N PRO A 567 -13.69 2.26 3.64
CA PRO A 567 -12.53 3.12 3.51
C PRO A 567 -11.27 2.25 3.34
N PHE A 568 -10.38 2.65 2.45
CA PHE A 568 -9.09 1.99 2.25
C PHE A 568 -8.14 2.19 3.44
N ASN A 569 -8.41 3.20 4.30
CA ASN A 569 -7.70 3.44 5.56
C ASN A 569 -7.60 2.18 6.43
N ASN A 570 -8.61 1.31 6.44
CA ASN A 570 -8.57 0.08 7.24
C ASN A 570 -7.46 -0.87 6.77
N PHE A 571 -7.29 -1.04 5.46
CA PHE A 571 -6.23 -1.87 4.90
C PHE A 571 -4.85 -1.27 5.19
N ALA A 572 -4.66 0.02 4.95
CA ALA A 572 -3.35 0.62 5.16
C ALA A 572 -3.00 0.65 6.66
N ASN A 573 -3.96 0.99 7.53
CA ASN A 573 -3.76 0.91 8.99
C ASN A 573 -3.42 -0.51 9.42
N THR A 574 -4.06 -1.53 8.85
CA THR A 574 -3.70 -2.92 9.13
C THR A 574 -2.27 -3.21 8.71
N ALA A 575 -1.88 -2.78 7.50
CA ALA A 575 -0.55 -2.99 6.96
C ALA A 575 0.55 -2.25 7.75
N THR A 576 0.25 -1.08 8.32
CA THR A 576 1.20 -0.26 9.09
C THR A 576 1.11 -0.48 10.59
N SER A 577 0.04 -1.10 11.12
CA SER A 577 -0.19 -1.30 12.56
C SER A 577 0.93 -2.04 13.29
N GLY A 578 1.67 -2.87 12.55
CA GLY A 578 2.84 -3.59 13.02
C GLY A 578 4.10 -2.74 13.21
N PHE A 579 4.05 -1.44 12.91
CA PHE A 579 5.25 -0.58 12.84
C PHE A 579 5.04 0.73 13.57
N SER A 580 6.15 1.32 14.05
CA SER A 580 6.24 2.73 14.38
C SER A 580 7.65 3.25 14.14
N PHE A 581 7.79 4.55 13.92
CA PHE A 581 9.05 5.24 13.65
C PHE A 581 9.33 6.27 14.74
N GLY A 582 10.25 5.98 15.66
CA GLY A 582 10.47 6.89 16.78
C GLY A 582 9.20 7.15 17.59
N GLY A 583 8.25 6.21 17.65
CA GLY A 583 6.93 6.43 18.27
C GLY A 583 5.85 7.02 17.36
N LEU A 584 6.20 7.52 16.17
CA LEU A 584 5.22 7.91 15.14
C LEU A 584 4.45 6.67 14.66
N SER A 585 3.14 6.65 14.86
CA SER A 585 2.27 5.51 14.53
C SER A 585 1.00 5.88 13.75
N ASP A 586 0.69 7.16 13.64
CA ASP A 586 -0.51 7.65 12.98
C ASP A 586 -0.16 8.17 11.59
N PHE A 587 -0.79 7.58 10.57
CA PHE A 587 -0.48 7.82 9.18
C PHE A 587 -1.77 8.00 8.39
N ASP A 588 -1.98 9.20 7.87
CA ASP A 588 -3.11 9.50 6.99
C ASP A 588 -2.73 9.14 5.56
N ILE A 589 -3.52 8.28 4.91
CA ILE A 589 -3.28 7.88 3.53
C ILE A 589 -3.45 9.11 2.62
N GLU A 590 -2.49 9.35 1.74
CA GLU A 590 -2.59 10.37 0.70
C GLU A 590 -2.73 9.78 -0.71
N LEU A 591 -2.07 8.66 -0.99
CA LEU A 591 -1.95 8.11 -2.33
C LEU A 591 -2.00 6.58 -2.32
N VAL A 592 -2.54 5.99 -3.38
CA VAL A 592 -2.30 4.60 -3.78
C VAL A 592 -1.93 4.58 -5.26
N ASN A 593 -0.88 3.84 -5.62
CA ASN A 593 -0.50 3.64 -7.02
C ASN A 593 0.25 2.29 -7.19
N LEU A 594 0.39 1.86 -8.44
CA LEU A 594 1.42 0.91 -8.85
C LEU A 594 2.65 1.71 -9.32
N ALA A 595 3.84 1.29 -8.89
CA ALA A 595 5.11 1.89 -9.33
C ALA A 595 6.21 0.83 -9.33
N GLY A 596 5.97 -0.28 -10.04
CA GLY A 596 6.78 -1.49 -9.93
C GLY A 596 6.61 -2.24 -8.60
N SER A 597 5.82 -1.69 -7.67
CA SER A 597 5.30 -2.30 -6.45
C SER A 597 3.95 -1.65 -6.15
N PHE A 598 3.10 -2.30 -5.36
CA PHE A 598 1.89 -1.67 -4.85
C PHE A 598 2.27 -0.70 -3.75
N GLN A 599 2.14 0.59 -4.04
CA GLN A 599 2.65 1.69 -3.25
C GLN A 599 1.52 2.46 -2.59
N ILE A 600 1.67 2.71 -1.28
CA ILE A 600 0.75 3.52 -0.49
C ILE A 600 1.55 4.68 0.11
N GLY A 601 1.12 5.91 -0.14
CA GLY A 601 1.74 7.13 0.40
C GLY A 601 0.96 7.68 1.58
N PHE A 602 1.67 8.23 2.56
CA PHE A 602 1.08 8.78 3.78
C PHE A 602 1.65 10.15 4.15
N THR A 603 0.84 10.94 4.82
CA THR A 603 1.30 12.03 5.68
C THR A 603 1.22 11.59 7.14
N SER A 604 2.34 11.71 7.83
CA SER A 604 2.44 11.55 9.28
C SER A 604 1.75 12.73 9.98
N SER A 605 0.87 12.45 10.94
CA SER A 605 0.21 13.46 11.78
C SER A 605 0.92 13.73 13.10
#